data_AF-Q9Y947-F1
#
_entry.id   AF-Q9Y947-F1
#
_cell.length_a   1.000
_cell.length_b   1.000
_cell.length_c   1.000
_cell.angle_alpha   90.00
_cell.angle_beta   90.00
_cell.angle_gamma   90.00
#
_symmetry.space_group_name_H-M   'P 1'
#
loop_
_entity.id
_entity.type
_entity.pdbx_description
1 polymer ?
#
loop_
_entity_poly.entity_id
_entity_poly.type
_entity_poly.pdbx_seq_one_letter_code
_entity_poly.pdbx_strand_id
1 'polypeptide(L)'
;MAGKGCRGGLLLKEEIRVGLITSRSAKGLIEGILRESGQEAEVIDLPVHAIGMLSTKTIAKILRSRRDLLERARSVDILVIPGHVRGDAAVISKVVGRPVYKGTVSPVYIPDIMKILRSGGKLDTEKPAEEVVKLSDYTSKIVFREAFRVGSLRIPLKPPPLLVVAEIPPTVAEDGIAGLAARMERDGASMVAVGTGFDDDPQVVHEKVRTALSALKDSPVIAETPTLDHAYSALKAGASGVIMPVETAVRLASEKPLPGDAFIIVSGEQPEELAKAVESLRTSGYSKVAVDPSLSPPLLGLLESIERFRRASRLLNVPLVFSAANVAEEVQADSHGVHALLALMALEAGASIYYVVEDSYKSYRSTAEAAEAARYASAARTLFSPRIPLTRLFVVKQPRRPPNPVEPPGERVNVDYIPPSMDRTGYAHIQVDHERGVIMLTFYPAGGEPVTFEGRKPTSLLRALTSRFPVSSEHAGYIGYELAKAEIALALGKTYVQDSPVLVPVWGGLDEEGC
;
A
#
# COMPACT_ATOMS: atom_id res chain seq x y z
N MET A 1 -66.47 -6.81 -36.00
CA MET A 1 -66.60 -7.23 -34.59
C MET A 1 -65.21 -7.69 -34.14
N ALA A 2 -64.40 -6.78 -33.60
CA ALA A 2 -64.16 -6.61 -32.16
C ALA A 2 -63.33 -7.75 -31.55
N GLY A 3 -62.01 -7.52 -31.41
CA GLY A 3 -61.07 -8.38 -30.70
C GLY A 3 -59.95 -7.52 -30.11
N LYS A 4 -60.04 -7.29 -28.80
CA LYS A 4 -59.37 -6.26 -27.98
C LYS A 4 -57.83 -6.31 -28.03
N GLY A 5 -57.22 -5.13 -28.12
CA GLY A 5 -55.81 -4.93 -27.85
C GLY A 5 -55.48 -5.09 -26.38
N CYS A 6 -54.48 -5.92 -26.08
CA CYS A 6 -53.77 -5.88 -24.81
C CYS A 6 -52.65 -4.83 -24.92
N ARG A 7 -52.93 -3.62 -24.41
CA ARG A 7 -51.87 -2.68 -24.02
C ARG A 7 -51.20 -3.26 -22.78
N GLY A 8 -50.11 -4.01 -22.98
CA GLY A 8 -49.15 -4.28 -21.91
C GLY A 8 -48.48 -2.97 -21.54
N GLY A 9 -48.97 -2.33 -20.48
CA GLY A 9 -48.30 -1.18 -19.88
C GLY A 9 -46.90 -1.61 -19.46
N LEU A 10 -45.87 -0.91 -19.97
CA LEU A 10 -44.59 -0.82 -19.28
C LEU A 10 -44.88 -0.25 -17.89
N LEU A 11 -44.92 -1.11 -16.88
CA LEU A 11 -44.75 -0.69 -15.49
C LEU A 11 -43.33 -0.11 -15.42
N LEU A 12 -43.23 1.21 -15.51
CA LEU A 12 -42.09 1.98 -15.05
C LEU A 12 -41.82 1.51 -13.61
N LYS A 13 -40.74 0.77 -13.37
CA LYS A 13 -40.28 0.52 -11.99
C LYS A 13 -40.10 1.89 -11.35
N GLU A 14 -40.89 2.20 -10.32
CA GLU A 14 -40.65 3.40 -9.51
C GLU A 14 -39.19 3.38 -9.07
N GLU A 15 -38.46 4.44 -9.42
CA GLU A 15 -37.03 4.52 -9.14
C GLU A 15 -36.85 4.69 -7.63
N ILE A 16 -36.21 3.71 -6.98
CA ILE A 16 -35.99 3.69 -5.53
C ILE A 16 -35.23 4.95 -5.11
N ARG A 17 -35.83 5.76 -4.24
CA ARG A 17 -35.17 6.95 -3.68
C ARG A 17 -34.30 6.54 -2.51
N VAL A 18 -33.00 6.79 -2.63
CA VAL A 18 -32.01 6.48 -1.59
C VAL A 18 -31.62 7.77 -0.87
N GLY A 19 -31.55 7.72 0.46
CA GLY A 19 -30.98 8.77 1.29
C GLY A 19 -29.65 8.35 1.89
N LEU A 20 -28.64 9.23 1.81
CA LEU A 20 -27.32 9.02 2.40
C LEU A 20 -27.18 9.89 3.65
N ILE A 21 -27.10 9.29 4.83
CA ILE A 21 -26.89 10.02 6.07
C ILE A 21 -25.38 10.24 6.25
N THR A 22 -24.94 11.48 6.42
CA THR A 22 -23.52 11.82 6.54
C THR A 22 -23.26 12.94 7.55
N SER A 23 -22.00 13.30 7.79
CA SER A 23 -21.65 14.51 8.55
C SER A 23 -21.67 15.75 7.64
N ARG A 24 -21.95 16.92 8.22
CA ARG A 24 -21.90 18.21 7.51
C ARG A 24 -20.59 18.44 6.77
N SER A 25 -19.47 18.04 7.37
CA SER A 25 -18.12 18.12 6.78
C SER A 25 -17.95 17.27 5.51
N ALA A 26 -18.67 16.14 5.40
CA ALA A 26 -18.51 15.18 4.30
C ALA A 26 -19.57 15.37 3.19
N LYS A 27 -20.54 16.27 3.39
CA LYS A 27 -21.63 16.53 2.45
C LYS A 27 -21.11 16.88 1.05
N GLY A 28 -20.22 17.87 0.95
CA GLY A 28 -19.70 18.34 -0.34
C GLY A 28 -18.93 17.27 -1.12
N LEU A 29 -18.21 16.38 -0.42
CA LEU A 29 -17.54 15.24 -1.02
C LEU A 29 -18.55 14.25 -1.62
N ILE A 30 -19.57 13.87 -0.85
CA ILE A 30 -20.61 12.92 -1.30
C ILE A 30 -21.41 13.48 -2.48
N GLU A 31 -21.82 14.75 -2.41
CA GLU A 31 -22.52 15.42 -3.50
C GLU A 31 -21.66 15.51 -4.78
N GLY A 32 -20.34 15.71 -4.62
CA GLY A 32 -19.38 15.64 -5.73
C GLY A 32 -19.38 14.27 -6.40
N ILE A 33 -19.25 13.20 -5.62
CA ILE A 33 -19.22 11.82 -6.11
C ILE A 33 -20.53 11.45 -6.82
N LEU A 34 -21.67 11.82 -6.24
CA LEU A 34 -22.99 11.58 -6.85
C LEU A 34 -23.10 12.28 -8.21
N ARG A 35 -22.70 13.55 -8.29
CA ARG A 35 -22.71 14.34 -9.54
C ARG A 35 -21.79 13.74 -10.61
N GLU A 36 -20.57 13.38 -10.25
CA GLU A 36 -19.59 12.80 -11.19
C GLU A 36 -20.00 11.41 -11.70
N SER A 37 -20.69 10.64 -10.86
CA SER A 37 -21.19 9.30 -11.22
C SER A 37 -22.57 9.29 -11.87
N GLY A 38 -23.23 10.45 -11.99
CA GLY A 38 -24.60 10.56 -12.49
C GLY A 38 -25.63 9.85 -11.60
N GLN A 39 -25.35 9.68 -10.32
CA GLN A 39 -26.26 9.06 -9.35
C GLN A 39 -27.05 10.12 -8.60
N GLU A 40 -28.31 9.82 -8.30
CA GLU A 40 -29.19 10.70 -7.52
C GLU A 40 -29.52 10.07 -6.17
N ALA A 41 -29.31 10.83 -5.09
CA ALA A 41 -29.65 10.45 -3.72
C ALA A 41 -29.89 11.70 -2.86
N GLU A 42 -30.74 11.58 -1.84
CA GLU A 42 -30.92 12.66 -0.86
C GLU A 42 -29.79 12.63 0.18
N VAL A 43 -28.93 13.65 0.21
CA VAL A 43 -27.82 13.73 1.17
C VAL A 43 -28.27 14.40 2.47
N ILE A 44 -28.47 13.61 3.52
CA ILE A 44 -28.95 14.05 4.84
C ILE A 44 -27.75 14.30 5.75
N ASP A 45 -27.34 15.57 5.86
CA ASP A 45 -26.20 15.98 6.66
C ASP A 45 -26.56 16.24 8.13
N LEU A 46 -25.99 15.45 9.03
CA LEU A 46 -26.10 15.65 10.46
C LEU A 46 -25.19 16.80 10.93
N PRO A 47 -25.60 17.60 11.94
CA PRO A 47 -24.84 18.73 12.47
C PRO A 47 -23.67 18.27 13.36
N VAL A 48 -22.78 17.45 12.81
CA VAL A 48 -21.61 16.87 13.48
C VAL A 48 -20.39 16.93 12.55
N HIS A 49 -19.19 16.95 13.12
CA HIS A 49 -17.94 16.99 12.36
C HIS A 49 -17.56 15.64 11.75
N ALA A 50 -17.86 14.51 12.42
CA ALA A 50 -17.52 13.18 11.94
C ALA A 50 -18.58 12.16 12.38
N ILE A 51 -19.38 11.70 11.43
CA ILE A 51 -20.45 10.72 11.70
C ILE A 51 -19.89 9.35 12.10
N GLY A 52 -18.68 9.02 11.63
CA GLY A 52 -18.00 7.75 11.92
C GLY A 52 -17.68 7.46 13.38
N MET A 53 -17.58 8.49 14.21
CA MET A 53 -17.30 8.31 15.64
C MET A 53 -18.57 7.99 16.43
N LEU A 54 -19.75 8.18 15.82
CA LEU A 54 -21.04 8.00 16.46
C LEU A 54 -21.47 6.54 16.48
N SER A 55 -22.37 6.24 17.40
CA SER A 55 -23.14 4.99 17.38
C SER A 55 -24.46 5.19 16.62
N THR A 56 -25.06 4.10 16.15
CA THR A 56 -26.41 4.15 15.56
C THR A 56 -27.46 4.68 16.54
N LYS A 57 -27.30 4.42 17.85
CA LYS A 57 -28.14 5.00 18.92
C LYS A 57 -28.03 6.53 18.96
N THR A 58 -26.82 7.07 18.83
CA THR A 58 -26.58 8.52 18.81
C THR A 58 -27.20 9.17 17.57
N ILE A 59 -27.02 8.55 16.39
CA ILE A 59 -27.62 9.03 15.14
C ILE A 59 -29.16 9.04 15.25
N ALA A 60 -29.75 7.95 15.75
CA ALA A 60 -31.18 7.84 15.98
C ALA A 60 -31.70 8.94 16.93
N LYS A 61 -30.95 9.28 18.00
CA LYS A 61 -31.28 10.38 18.91
C LYS A 61 -31.25 11.75 18.22
N ILE A 62 -30.26 12.00 17.36
CA ILE A 62 -30.15 13.25 16.59
C ILE A 62 -31.32 13.40 15.62
N LEU A 63 -31.64 12.35 14.86
CA LEU A 63 -32.79 12.37 13.94
C LEU A 63 -34.10 12.61 14.69
N ARG A 64 -34.30 11.94 15.83
CA ARG A 64 -35.50 12.14 16.66
C ARG A 64 -35.63 13.57 17.20
N SER A 65 -34.53 14.24 17.53
CA SER A 65 -34.55 15.59 18.10
C SER A 65 -34.61 16.71 17.06
N ARG A 66 -34.53 16.39 15.76
CA ARG A 66 -34.49 17.34 14.65
C ARG A 66 -35.55 16.99 13.61
N ARG A 67 -36.70 17.66 13.71
CA ARG A 67 -37.87 17.36 12.86
C ARG A 67 -37.56 17.50 11.37
N ASP A 68 -36.78 18.50 10.99
CA ASP A 68 -36.33 18.72 9.61
C ASP A 68 -35.54 17.53 9.04
N LEU A 69 -34.57 17.00 9.79
CA LEU A 69 -33.77 15.85 9.37
C LEU A 69 -34.59 14.56 9.33
N LEU A 70 -35.55 14.41 10.27
CA LEU A 70 -36.42 13.24 10.32
C LEU A 70 -37.37 13.18 9.13
N GLU A 71 -37.97 14.31 8.75
CA GLU A 71 -38.87 14.36 7.59
C GLU A 71 -38.12 14.05 6.29
N ARG A 72 -36.90 14.58 6.14
CA ARG A 72 -35.98 14.24 5.04
C ARG A 72 -35.56 12.76 5.03
N ALA A 73 -35.35 12.18 6.20
CA ALA A 73 -35.08 10.74 6.30
C ALA A 73 -36.30 9.88 5.92
N ARG A 74 -37.52 10.41 6.10
CA ARG A 74 -38.78 9.74 5.76
C ARG A 74 -39.20 9.88 4.31
N SER A 75 -38.70 10.90 3.60
CA SER A 75 -39.01 11.16 2.18
C SER A 75 -38.37 10.17 1.23
N VAL A 76 -37.38 9.40 1.66
CA VAL A 76 -36.72 8.37 0.87
C VAL A 76 -37.23 6.96 1.19
N ASP A 77 -36.98 6.01 0.29
CA ASP A 77 -37.41 4.62 0.43
C ASP A 77 -36.40 3.79 1.23
N ILE A 78 -35.11 4.08 1.05
CA ILE A 78 -34.00 3.38 1.73
C ILE A 78 -32.99 4.42 2.23
N LEU A 79 -32.45 4.20 3.42
CA LEU A 79 -31.34 4.99 3.96
C LEU A 79 -30.06 4.17 4.05
N VAL A 80 -28.94 4.85 3.85
CA VAL A 80 -27.61 4.28 4.01
C VAL A 80 -26.81 5.16 4.96
N ILE A 81 -26.17 4.54 5.94
CA ILE A 81 -25.19 5.18 6.84
C ILE A 81 -23.77 4.69 6.49
N PRO A 82 -22.70 5.43 6.83
CA PRO A 82 -21.33 4.97 6.55
C PRO A 82 -21.02 3.64 7.25
N GLY A 83 -20.24 2.78 6.59
CA GLY A 83 -19.95 1.42 7.04
C GLY A 83 -19.29 1.36 8.42
N HIS A 84 -18.43 2.33 8.75
CA HIS A 84 -17.68 2.38 10.02
C HIS A 84 -18.47 2.91 11.23
N VAL A 85 -19.74 3.30 11.07
CA VAL A 85 -20.58 3.68 12.21
C VAL A 85 -20.70 2.48 13.16
N ARG A 86 -20.69 2.69 14.48
CA ARG A 86 -20.78 1.56 15.44
C ARG A 86 -22.23 1.14 15.73
N GLY A 87 -22.46 -0.17 15.75
CA GLY A 87 -23.73 -0.80 16.12
C GLY A 87 -24.70 -0.99 14.95
N ASP A 88 -25.78 -1.72 15.20
CA ASP A 88 -26.80 -2.10 14.21
C ASP A 88 -27.63 -0.89 13.70
N ALA A 89 -27.72 -0.75 12.38
CA ALA A 89 -28.47 0.28 11.67
C ALA A 89 -29.99 0.15 11.85
N ALA A 90 -30.50 -1.05 12.19
CA ALA A 90 -31.92 -1.27 12.45
C ALA A 90 -32.47 -0.39 13.60
N VAL A 91 -31.59 0.06 14.50
CA VAL A 91 -31.92 1.05 15.55
C VAL A 91 -32.43 2.36 14.94
N ILE A 92 -31.85 2.80 13.82
CA ILE A 92 -32.26 4.01 13.10
C ILE A 92 -33.56 3.72 12.32
N SER A 93 -33.67 2.54 11.71
CA SER A 93 -34.88 2.10 11.01
C SER A 93 -36.14 2.21 11.88
N LYS A 94 -36.04 1.83 13.16
CA LYS A 94 -37.13 1.96 14.16
C LYS A 94 -37.56 3.41 14.42
N VAL A 95 -36.68 4.39 14.21
CA VAL A 95 -36.99 5.83 14.41
C VAL A 95 -37.57 6.46 13.15
N VAL A 96 -36.98 6.15 12.00
CA VAL A 96 -37.38 6.77 10.73
C VAL A 96 -38.61 6.09 10.14
N GLY A 97 -38.76 4.77 10.31
CA GLY A 97 -39.80 3.98 9.65
C GLY A 97 -39.43 3.54 8.23
N ARG A 98 -38.14 3.60 7.88
CA ARG A 98 -37.57 3.18 6.59
C ARG A 98 -36.45 2.17 6.83
N PRO A 99 -36.18 1.25 5.88
CA PRO A 99 -34.97 0.42 5.92
C PRO A 99 -33.71 1.28 5.96
N VAL A 100 -32.80 0.96 6.88
CA VAL A 100 -31.49 1.60 7.01
C VAL A 100 -30.42 0.54 6.97
N TYR A 101 -29.43 0.71 6.11
CA TYR A 101 -28.32 -0.22 5.95
C TYR A 101 -26.97 0.43 6.22
N LYS A 102 -25.98 -0.39 6.53
CA LYS A 102 -24.57 -0.04 6.47
C LYS A 102 -24.15 0.03 5.02
N GLY A 103 -23.64 1.20 4.64
CA GLY A 103 -23.01 1.42 3.36
C GLY A 103 -21.53 1.07 3.40
N THR A 104 -20.83 1.69 2.48
CA THR A 104 -19.38 1.63 2.33
C THR A 104 -18.64 2.39 3.44
N VAL A 105 -17.44 1.94 3.81
CA VAL A 105 -16.48 2.71 4.61
C VAL A 105 -15.87 3.83 3.77
N SER A 106 -15.63 3.58 2.47
CA SER A 106 -15.08 4.54 1.53
C SER A 106 -16.15 5.18 0.64
N PRO A 107 -16.29 6.52 0.62
CA PRO A 107 -17.33 7.19 -0.17
C PRO A 107 -17.18 6.97 -1.68
N VAL A 108 -16.01 6.57 -2.18
CA VAL A 108 -15.78 6.29 -3.61
C VAL A 108 -16.61 5.11 -4.13
N TYR A 109 -17.05 4.22 -3.24
CA TYR A 109 -17.94 3.12 -3.60
C TYR A 109 -19.42 3.47 -3.54
N ILE A 110 -19.80 4.71 -3.19
CA ILE A 110 -21.21 5.14 -3.23
C ILE A 110 -21.89 4.81 -4.57
N PRO A 111 -21.26 5.02 -5.75
CA PRO A 111 -21.88 4.64 -7.02
C PRO A 111 -22.14 3.13 -7.15
N ASP A 112 -21.27 2.28 -6.61
CA ASP A 112 -21.44 0.83 -6.61
C ASP A 112 -22.59 0.44 -5.67
N ILE A 113 -22.64 1.05 -4.48
CA ILE A 113 -23.75 0.89 -3.52
C ILE A 113 -25.09 1.27 -4.14
N MET A 114 -25.14 2.42 -4.83
CA MET A 114 -26.35 2.91 -5.48
C MET A 114 -26.83 1.94 -6.57
N LYS A 115 -25.92 1.41 -7.40
CA LYS A 115 -26.24 0.41 -8.42
C LYS A 115 -26.80 -0.88 -7.81
N ILE A 116 -26.21 -1.35 -6.71
CA ILE A 116 -26.67 -2.55 -6.00
C ILE A 116 -28.08 -2.34 -5.44
N LEU A 117 -28.34 -1.21 -4.77
CA LEU A 117 -29.65 -0.92 -4.21
C LEU A 117 -30.73 -0.78 -5.31
N ARG A 118 -30.41 -0.08 -6.41
CA ARG A 118 -31.34 0.12 -7.53
C ARG A 118 -31.61 -1.17 -8.31
N SER A 119 -30.69 -2.13 -8.32
CA SER A 119 -30.92 -3.46 -8.92
C SER A 119 -31.73 -4.40 -8.01
N GLY A 120 -32.13 -3.94 -6.82
CA GLY A 120 -32.87 -4.72 -5.82
C GLY A 120 -31.98 -5.53 -4.88
N GLY A 121 -30.66 -5.34 -4.94
CA GLY A 121 -29.73 -5.88 -3.97
C GLY A 121 -29.94 -5.28 -2.57
N LYS A 122 -29.54 -6.03 -1.56
CA LYS A 122 -29.61 -5.60 -0.16
C LYS A 122 -28.22 -5.51 0.45
N LEU A 123 -28.07 -4.57 1.36
CA LEU A 123 -26.90 -4.44 2.22
C LEU A 123 -27.24 -4.99 3.61
N ASP A 124 -26.25 -5.04 4.49
CA ASP A 124 -26.41 -5.52 5.86
C ASP A 124 -26.67 -4.35 6.83
N THR A 125 -27.22 -4.63 8.02
CA THR A 125 -27.47 -3.58 9.03
C THR A 125 -26.35 -3.46 10.04
N GLU A 126 -25.47 -4.45 10.14
CA GLU A 126 -24.34 -4.50 11.06
C GLU A 126 -22.99 -4.39 10.34
N LYS A 127 -22.82 -5.12 9.23
CA LYS A 127 -21.54 -5.20 8.49
C LYS A 127 -21.42 -4.13 7.41
N PRO A 128 -20.23 -3.52 7.22
CA PRO A 128 -19.95 -2.65 6.07
C PRO A 128 -20.16 -3.36 4.73
N ALA A 129 -20.46 -2.58 3.69
CA ALA A 129 -20.73 -3.14 2.36
C ALA A 129 -19.55 -3.93 1.79
N GLU A 130 -18.30 -3.51 2.06
CA GLU A 130 -17.08 -4.19 1.65
C GLU A 130 -17.01 -5.67 2.11
N GLU A 131 -17.68 -6.02 3.21
CA GLU A 131 -17.71 -7.39 3.75
C GLU A 131 -18.86 -8.25 3.19
N VAL A 132 -19.86 -7.61 2.58
CA VAL A 132 -21.15 -8.25 2.26
C VAL A 132 -21.35 -8.36 0.75
N VAL A 133 -20.81 -7.41 -0.02
CA VAL A 133 -20.98 -7.35 -1.45
C VAL A 133 -19.64 -7.17 -2.16
N LYS A 134 -19.53 -7.75 -3.36
CA LYS A 134 -18.35 -7.56 -4.21
C LYS A 134 -18.37 -6.17 -4.85
N LEU A 135 -17.51 -5.29 -4.37
CA LEU A 135 -17.29 -3.97 -4.95
C LEU A 135 -16.25 -4.03 -6.08
N SER A 136 -16.18 -2.97 -6.88
CA SER A 136 -15.17 -2.86 -7.93
C SER A 136 -13.76 -2.67 -7.34
N ASP A 137 -12.73 -3.13 -8.07
CA ASP A 137 -11.34 -2.90 -7.67
C ASP A 137 -11.04 -1.39 -7.60
N TYR A 138 -10.42 -0.94 -6.52
CA TYR A 138 -10.05 0.47 -6.34
C TYR A 138 -9.07 0.94 -7.42
N THR A 139 -8.24 0.05 -7.98
CA THR A 139 -7.30 0.41 -9.06
C THR A 139 -8.05 0.97 -10.27
N SER A 140 -9.24 0.44 -10.57
CA SER A 140 -10.12 0.95 -11.64
C SER A 140 -10.67 2.36 -11.38
N LYS A 141 -10.58 2.83 -10.13
CA LYS A 141 -10.99 4.19 -9.72
C LYS A 141 -9.84 5.18 -9.80
N ILE A 142 -8.60 4.73 -10.00
CA ILE A 142 -7.44 5.61 -10.17
C ILE A 142 -7.49 6.21 -11.57
N VAL A 143 -7.94 7.47 -11.66
CA VAL A 143 -7.92 8.25 -12.89
C VAL A 143 -6.91 9.38 -12.72
N PHE A 144 -5.96 9.47 -13.65
CA PHE A 144 -4.92 10.49 -13.61
C PHE A 144 -4.65 11.10 -14.98
N ARG A 145 -4.19 12.34 -14.96
CA ARG A 145 -3.67 13.01 -16.15
C ARG A 145 -2.23 12.57 -16.39
N GLU A 146 -2.00 11.95 -17.54
CA GLU A 146 -0.66 11.61 -18.02
C GLU A 146 0.11 12.89 -18.34
N ALA A 147 1.34 13.00 -17.82
CA ALA A 147 2.28 14.05 -18.19
C ALA A 147 2.99 13.69 -19.50
N PHE A 148 3.55 12.49 -19.55
CA PHE A 148 4.26 11.91 -20.70
C PHE A 148 4.50 10.41 -20.47
N ARG A 149 5.16 9.75 -21.43
CA ARG A 149 5.57 8.34 -21.32
C ARG A 149 7.08 8.16 -21.33
N VAL A 150 7.54 7.16 -20.60
CA VAL A 150 8.92 6.65 -20.60
C VAL A 150 8.84 5.17 -20.98
N GLY A 151 9.14 4.86 -22.25
CA GLY A 151 8.77 3.56 -22.82
C GLY A 151 7.25 3.35 -22.81
N SER A 152 6.79 2.24 -22.22
CA SER A 152 5.36 1.95 -22.01
C SER A 152 4.78 2.61 -20.74
N LEU A 153 5.64 3.09 -19.84
CA LEU A 153 5.23 3.64 -18.55
C LEU A 153 4.61 5.02 -18.69
N ARG A 154 3.41 5.19 -18.15
CA ARG A 154 2.66 6.46 -18.14
C ARG A 154 2.97 7.23 -16.87
N ILE A 155 3.65 8.37 -16.99
CA ILE A 155 4.02 9.18 -15.82
C ILE A 155 2.85 10.09 -15.41
N PRO A 156 2.36 9.99 -14.16
CA PRO A 156 1.29 10.86 -13.69
C PRO A 156 1.79 12.29 -13.47
N LEU A 157 1.03 13.27 -13.95
CA LEU A 157 1.32 14.68 -13.66
C LEU A 157 1.18 15.00 -12.17
N LYS A 158 0.16 14.43 -11.54
CA LYS A 158 -0.09 14.46 -10.10
C LYS A 158 -0.58 13.08 -9.67
N PRO A 159 -0.32 12.68 -8.42
CA PRO A 159 -0.77 11.39 -7.94
C PRO A 159 -2.26 11.39 -7.56
N PRO A 160 -2.87 10.21 -7.31
CA PRO A 160 -2.34 8.85 -7.53
C PRO A 160 -2.37 8.44 -9.03
N PRO A 161 -1.61 7.42 -9.45
CA PRO A 161 -0.76 6.54 -8.63
C PRO A 161 0.57 7.19 -8.26
N LEU A 162 1.21 6.65 -7.21
CA LEU A 162 2.60 6.92 -6.87
C LEU A 162 3.48 5.83 -7.49
N LEU A 163 4.35 6.19 -8.43
CA LEU A 163 5.25 5.25 -9.12
C LEU A 163 6.56 5.09 -8.35
N VAL A 164 7.08 3.86 -8.23
CA VAL A 164 8.34 3.61 -7.51
C VAL A 164 9.52 3.59 -8.46
N VAL A 165 10.57 4.33 -8.12
CA VAL A 165 11.89 4.24 -8.75
C VAL A 165 12.85 3.65 -7.74
N ALA A 166 13.52 2.56 -8.10
CA ALA A 166 14.50 1.91 -7.24
C ALA A 166 15.91 2.13 -7.79
N GLU A 167 16.80 2.62 -6.95
CA GLU A 167 18.20 2.84 -7.31
C GLU A 167 19.07 1.62 -7.01
N ILE A 168 19.89 1.26 -7.98
CA ILE A 168 21.09 0.45 -7.80
C ILE A 168 22.20 1.37 -7.29
N PRO A 169 22.61 1.28 -6.00
CA PRO A 169 23.62 2.17 -5.46
C PRO A 169 24.94 2.10 -6.24
N PRO A 170 25.72 3.20 -6.31
CA PRO A 170 26.99 3.21 -7.02
C PRO A 170 28.01 2.21 -6.47
N THR A 171 27.85 1.81 -5.20
CA THR A 171 28.70 0.85 -4.46
C THR A 171 28.51 -0.60 -4.90
N VAL A 172 27.48 -0.91 -5.68
CA VAL A 172 27.22 -2.26 -6.18
C VAL A 172 28.22 -2.62 -7.28
N ALA A 173 28.90 -3.76 -7.10
CA ALA A 173 29.80 -4.31 -8.10
C ALA A 173 29.03 -4.79 -9.35
N GLU A 174 29.69 -4.76 -10.51
CA GLU A 174 29.09 -5.04 -11.81
C GLU A 174 28.39 -6.40 -11.90
N ASP A 175 28.97 -7.44 -11.30
CA ASP A 175 28.42 -8.79 -11.26
C ASP A 175 27.10 -8.89 -10.48
N GLY A 176 26.88 -7.98 -9.52
CA GLY A 176 25.65 -7.87 -8.74
C GLY A 176 24.52 -7.09 -9.44
N ILE A 177 24.82 -6.28 -10.45
CA ILE A 177 23.86 -5.33 -11.05
C ILE A 177 22.69 -6.05 -11.69
N ALA A 178 22.93 -7.06 -12.53
CA ALA A 178 21.88 -7.78 -13.23
C ALA A 178 20.91 -8.46 -12.25
N GLY A 179 21.44 -9.11 -11.22
CA GLY A 179 20.64 -9.77 -10.19
C GLY A 179 19.81 -8.78 -9.36
N LEU A 180 20.39 -7.62 -9.04
CA LEU A 180 19.71 -6.56 -8.29
C LEU A 180 18.62 -5.89 -9.12
N ALA A 181 18.90 -5.51 -10.37
CA ALA A 181 17.94 -4.90 -11.28
C ALA A 181 16.69 -5.79 -11.46
N ALA A 182 16.91 -7.07 -11.79
CA ALA A 182 15.82 -8.03 -11.95
C ALA A 182 15.03 -8.26 -10.64
N ARG A 183 15.69 -8.15 -9.47
CA ARG A 183 15.01 -8.21 -8.18
C ARG A 183 14.13 -6.98 -7.95
N MET A 184 14.66 -5.79 -8.20
CA MET A 184 13.94 -4.52 -8.03
C MET A 184 12.68 -4.46 -8.89
N GLU A 185 12.75 -4.91 -10.15
CA GLU A 185 11.55 -5.02 -11.01
C GLU A 185 10.51 -5.98 -10.43
N ARG A 186 10.93 -7.17 -9.96
CA ARG A 186 10.02 -8.12 -9.29
C ARG A 186 9.44 -7.57 -7.98
N ASP A 187 10.21 -6.76 -7.28
CA ASP A 187 9.81 -6.11 -6.02
C ASP A 187 8.86 -4.91 -6.27
N GLY A 188 8.60 -4.55 -7.53
CA GLY A 188 7.58 -3.56 -7.91
C GLY A 188 8.14 -2.20 -8.36
N ALA A 189 9.43 -2.09 -8.65
CA ALA A 189 10.01 -0.88 -9.24
C ALA A 189 9.41 -0.63 -10.63
N SER A 190 8.77 0.53 -10.80
CA SER A 190 8.25 1.00 -12.09
C SER A 190 9.36 1.48 -13.01
N MET A 191 10.49 1.94 -12.46
CA MET A 191 11.73 2.23 -13.19
C MET A 191 12.92 1.86 -12.29
N VAL A 192 14.05 1.53 -12.90
CA VAL A 192 15.30 1.29 -12.18
C VAL A 192 16.28 2.40 -12.49
N ALA A 193 16.83 3.03 -11.46
CA ALA A 193 17.87 4.03 -11.56
C ALA A 193 19.25 3.39 -11.34
N VAL A 194 20.22 3.68 -12.20
CA VAL A 194 21.62 3.33 -11.98
C VAL A 194 22.30 4.51 -11.30
N GLY A 195 22.71 4.31 -10.05
CA GLY A 195 23.51 5.27 -9.29
C GLY A 195 24.93 5.36 -9.85
N THR A 196 25.47 6.57 -9.85
CA THR A 196 26.79 6.90 -10.40
C THR A 196 27.58 7.70 -9.37
N GLY A 197 28.81 7.29 -9.07
CA GLY A 197 29.73 8.09 -8.27
C GLY A 197 30.19 9.34 -9.00
N PHE A 198 30.48 10.43 -8.28
CA PHE A 198 30.94 11.68 -8.91
C PHE A 198 32.23 11.50 -9.73
N ASP A 199 33.11 10.62 -9.25
CA ASP A 199 34.42 10.31 -9.84
C ASP A 199 34.40 9.08 -10.77
N ASP A 200 33.23 8.46 -11.01
CA ASP A 200 33.12 7.33 -11.93
C ASP A 200 33.46 7.79 -13.36
N ASP A 201 34.08 6.93 -14.16
CA ASP A 201 34.25 7.22 -15.59
C ASP A 201 32.89 7.09 -16.31
N PRO A 202 32.53 7.98 -17.26
CA PRO A 202 31.31 7.84 -18.05
C PRO A 202 31.12 6.47 -18.70
N GLN A 203 32.21 5.75 -19.03
CA GLN A 203 32.17 4.39 -19.57
C GLN A 203 31.66 3.37 -18.54
N VAL A 204 31.96 3.53 -17.25
CA VAL A 204 31.42 2.68 -16.18
C VAL A 204 29.90 2.81 -16.15
N VAL A 205 29.36 4.03 -16.26
CA VAL A 205 27.91 4.26 -16.34
C VAL A 205 27.31 3.55 -17.55
N HIS A 206 28.00 3.57 -18.70
CA HIS A 206 27.56 2.87 -19.90
C HIS A 206 27.35 1.38 -19.62
N GLU A 207 28.34 0.74 -19.00
CA GLU A 207 28.38 -0.69 -18.74
C GLU A 207 27.35 -1.10 -17.68
N LYS A 208 27.21 -0.31 -16.60
CA LYS A 208 26.18 -0.50 -15.58
C LYS A 208 24.77 -0.42 -16.18
N VAL A 209 24.49 0.59 -17.02
CA VAL A 209 23.20 0.74 -17.71
C VAL A 209 22.91 -0.44 -18.65
N ARG A 210 23.90 -0.86 -19.45
CA ARG A 210 23.76 -2.04 -20.33
C ARG A 210 23.44 -3.30 -19.54
N THR A 211 24.14 -3.50 -18.42
CA THR A 211 23.96 -4.66 -17.56
C THR A 211 22.56 -4.68 -16.95
N ALA A 212 22.09 -3.54 -16.41
CA ALA A 212 20.73 -3.40 -15.89
C ALA A 212 19.67 -3.67 -16.97
N LEU A 213 19.81 -3.06 -18.15
CA LEU A 213 18.89 -3.26 -19.28
C LEU A 213 18.78 -4.71 -19.73
N SER A 214 19.89 -5.47 -19.69
CA SER A 214 19.86 -6.87 -20.12
C SER A 214 19.11 -7.81 -19.16
N ALA A 215 18.89 -7.37 -17.92
CA ALA A 215 18.23 -8.15 -16.88
C ALA A 215 16.75 -7.80 -16.67
N LEU A 216 16.32 -6.63 -17.13
CA LEU A 216 14.96 -6.12 -16.98
C LEU A 216 14.06 -6.58 -18.13
N LYS A 217 12.78 -6.79 -17.83
CA LYS A 217 11.79 -7.22 -18.84
C LYS A 217 11.03 -6.06 -19.43
N ASP A 218 10.52 -5.18 -18.57
CA ASP A 218 9.56 -4.14 -18.94
C ASP A 218 9.94 -2.75 -18.40
N SER A 219 10.58 -2.70 -17.23
CA SER A 219 10.88 -1.43 -16.56
C SER A 219 12.00 -0.66 -17.26
N PRO A 220 11.82 0.64 -17.57
CA PRO A 220 12.87 1.44 -18.16
C PRO A 220 13.99 1.69 -17.16
N VAL A 221 15.20 1.85 -17.69
CA VAL A 221 16.39 2.25 -16.93
C VAL A 221 16.60 3.75 -17.08
N ILE A 222 16.85 4.43 -15.95
CA ILE A 222 17.38 5.79 -15.91
C ILE A 222 18.74 5.77 -15.20
N ALA A 223 19.51 6.86 -15.26
CA ALA A 223 20.80 6.96 -14.60
C ALA A 223 20.97 8.27 -13.84
N GLU A 224 21.58 8.23 -12.66
CA GLU A 224 22.10 9.43 -12.02
C GLU A 224 23.36 9.91 -12.74
N THR A 225 23.42 11.21 -13.04
CA THR A 225 24.44 11.78 -13.92
C THR A 225 24.95 13.11 -13.37
N PRO A 226 26.14 13.13 -12.75
CA PRO A 226 26.68 14.37 -12.17
C PRO A 226 27.12 15.37 -13.25
N THR A 227 27.49 14.90 -14.44
CA THR A 227 27.94 15.74 -15.56
C THR A 227 27.21 15.37 -16.87
N LEU A 228 27.34 16.24 -17.88
CA LEU A 228 26.76 15.99 -19.21
C LEU A 228 27.40 14.77 -19.89
N ASP A 229 28.68 14.49 -19.69
CA ASP A 229 29.35 13.34 -20.29
C ASP A 229 28.77 12.02 -19.76
N HIS A 230 28.48 11.95 -18.46
CA HIS A 230 27.75 10.82 -17.87
C HIS A 230 26.36 10.68 -18.49
N ALA A 231 25.63 11.79 -18.66
CA ALA A 231 24.31 11.78 -19.29
C ALA A 231 24.35 11.29 -20.74
N TYR A 232 25.31 11.77 -21.53
CA TYR A 232 25.53 11.28 -22.89
C TYR A 232 25.82 9.79 -22.93
N SER A 233 26.69 9.32 -22.03
CA SER A 233 27.10 7.92 -21.97
C SER A 233 25.94 6.99 -21.60
N ALA A 234 25.16 7.36 -20.58
CA ALA A 234 23.99 6.62 -20.13
C ALA A 234 22.91 6.52 -21.23
N LEU A 235 22.59 7.62 -21.89
CA LEU A 235 21.60 7.64 -22.97
C LEU A 235 22.08 6.83 -24.19
N LYS A 236 23.38 6.88 -24.51
CA LYS A 236 23.98 6.06 -25.57
C LYS A 236 23.95 4.56 -25.24
N ALA A 237 24.02 4.19 -23.96
CA ALA A 237 23.83 2.81 -23.50
C ALA A 237 22.39 2.31 -23.66
N GLY A 238 21.43 3.23 -23.77
CA GLY A 238 20.00 2.93 -23.90
C GLY A 238 19.17 3.30 -22.68
N ALA A 239 19.71 4.08 -21.73
CA ALA A 239 18.89 4.65 -20.67
C ALA A 239 17.76 5.48 -21.30
N SER A 240 16.55 5.37 -20.73
CA SER A 240 15.38 6.15 -21.14
C SER A 240 15.38 7.57 -20.57
N GLY A 241 16.22 7.82 -19.56
CA GLY A 241 16.30 9.11 -18.90
C GLY A 241 17.48 9.25 -17.96
N VAL A 242 17.65 10.46 -17.44
CA VAL A 242 18.78 10.86 -16.60
C VAL A 242 18.30 11.74 -15.45
N ILE A 243 18.98 11.63 -14.32
CA ILE A 243 18.82 12.50 -13.15
C ILE A 243 20.05 13.39 -13.09
N MET A 244 19.85 14.72 -13.00
CA MET A 244 20.96 15.66 -12.95
C MET A 244 20.65 16.85 -12.04
N PRO A 245 21.69 17.46 -11.43
CA PRO A 245 21.54 18.71 -10.67
C PRO A 245 21.02 19.86 -11.52
N VAL A 246 20.38 20.84 -10.87
CA VAL A 246 19.83 22.04 -11.52
C VAL A 246 20.86 22.81 -12.34
N GLU A 247 22.11 22.88 -11.89
CA GLU A 247 23.20 23.57 -12.58
C GLU A 247 23.53 22.88 -13.91
N THR A 248 23.59 21.54 -13.90
CA THR A 248 23.84 20.72 -15.09
C THR A 248 22.67 20.82 -16.07
N ALA A 249 21.43 20.86 -15.58
CA ALA A 249 20.24 21.06 -16.41
C ALA A 249 20.21 22.43 -17.10
N VAL A 250 20.61 23.49 -16.40
CA VAL A 250 20.73 24.84 -16.99
C VAL A 250 21.83 24.89 -18.05
N ARG A 251 22.99 24.24 -17.81
CA ARG A 251 24.06 24.12 -18.80
C ARG A 251 23.61 23.38 -20.05
N LEU A 252 22.88 22.27 -19.87
CA LEU A 252 22.36 21.47 -20.98
C LEU A 252 21.56 22.32 -21.97
N ALA A 253 20.75 23.28 -21.47
CA ALA A 253 19.95 24.14 -22.32
C ALA A 253 20.77 25.00 -23.30
N SER A 254 22.07 25.21 -23.02
CA SER A 254 23.00 26.00 -23.81
C SER A 254 24.02 25.17 -24.61
N GLU A 255 24.02 23.85 -24.44
CA GLU A 255 24.98 22.93 -25.07
C GLU A 255 24.31 22.07 -26.15
N LYS A 256 25.06 21.11 -26.72
CA LYS A 256 24.52 20.17 -27.69
C LYS A 256 23.34 19.39 -27.08
N PRO A 257 22.29 19.08 -27.85
CA PRO A 257 21.20 18.25 -27.36
C PRO A 257 21.64 16.83 -27.02
N LEU A 258 21.19 16.34 -25.87
CA LEU A 258 21.23 14.93 -25.51
C LEU A 258 20.63 14.02 -26.59
N PRO A 259 21.08 12.76 -26.69
CA PRO A 259 20.55 11.81 -27.67
C PRO A 259 19.09 11.46 -27.38
N GLY A 260 18.26 11.44 -28.44
CA GLY A 260 16.89 10.94 -28.39
C GLY A 260 15.91 11.82 -27.58
N ASP A 261 14.74 11.26 -27.29
CA ASP A 261 13.66 11.90 -26.52
C ASP A 261 13.79 11.53 -25.02
N ALA A 262 14.87 12.05 -24.42
CA ALA A 262 15.30 11.73 -23.07
C ALA A 262 14.33 12.26 -22.00
N PHE A 263 14.02 11.42 -21.02
CA PHE A 263 13.38 11.84 -19.78
C PHE A 263 14.41 12.46 -18.84
N ILE A 264 14.16 13.67 -18.32
CA ILE A 264 15.09 14.39 -17.43
C ILE A 264 14.42 14.60 -16.07
N ILE A 265 15.10 14.19 -15.01
CA ILE A 265 14.78 14.58 -13.64
C ILE A 265 15.80 15.64 -13.21
N VAL A 266 15.31 16.82 -12.83
CA VAL A 266 16.15 17.90 -12.33
C VAL A 266 16.07 17.93 -10.81
N SER A 267 17.19 17.76 -10.13
CA SER A 267 17.28 17.82 -8.66
C SER A 267 17.80 19.16 -8.17
N GLY A 268 17.26 19.64 -7.04
CA GLY A 268 17.67 20.91 -6.44
C GLY A 268 16.77 21.35 -5.31
N GLU A 269 17.22 22.31 -4.49
CA GLU A 269 16.48 22.69 -3.28
C GLU A 269 15.53 23.86 -3.46
N GLN A 270 15.77 24.75 -4.43
CA GLN A 270 15.00 25.99 -4.58
C GLN A 270 13.94 25.83 -5.67
N PRO A 271 12.63 25.87 -5.34
CA PRO A 271 11.56 25.72 -6.33
C PRO A 271 11.64 26.72 -7.49
N GLU A 272 12.11 27.94 -7.22
CA GLU A 272 12.27 29.00 -8.23
C GLU A 272 13.40 28.70 -9.22
N GLU A 273 14.50 28.11 -8.77
CA GLU A 273 15.61 27.71 -9.63
C GLU A 273 15.22 26.51 -10.48
N LEU A 274 14.54 25.54 -9.88
CA LEU A 274 13.96 24.40 -10.57
C LEU A 274 12.97 24.84 -11.66
N ALA A 275 12.14 25.84 -11.39
CA ALA A 275 11.22 26.41 -12.39
C ALA A 275 11.97 27.00 -13.59
N LYS A 276 13.02 27.79 -13.35
CA LYS A 276 13.86 28.35 -14.41
C LYS A 276 14.54 27.26 -15.24
N ALA A 277 15.04 26.20 -14.59
CA ALA A 277 15.67 25.08 -15.27
C ALA A 277 14.65 24.31 -16.15
N VAL A 278 13.44 24.05 -15.63
CA VAL A 278 12.35 23.43 -16.40
C VAL A 278 11.97 24.28 -17.62
N GLU A 279 11.85 25.59 -17.46
CA GLU A 279 11.57 26.51 -18.57
C GLU A 279 12.68 26.47 -19.62
N SER A 280 13.94 26.56 -19.19
CA SER A 280 15.12 26.51 -20.07
C SER A 280 15.16 25.20 -20.88
N LEU A 281 14.95 24.06 -20.22
CA LEU A 281 14.89 22.76 -20.87
C LEU A 281 13.74 22.67 -21.89
N ARG A 282 12.56 23.19 -21.54
CA ARG A 282 11.41 23.22 -22.46
C ARG A 282 11.67 24.09 -23.69
N THR A 283 12.28 25.25 -23.52
CA THR A 283 12.69 26.13 -24.63
C THR A 283 13.70 25.45 -25.53
N SER A 284 14.59 24.62 -24.97
CA SER A 284 15.56 23.82 -25.72
C SER A 284 14.99 22.49 -26.26
N GLY A 285 13.68 22.27 -26.17
CA GLY A 285 12.97 21.15 -26.82
C GLY A 285 12.74 19.91 -25.95
N TYR A 286 13.12 19.94 -24.67
CA TYR A 286 12.87 18.83 -23.75
C TYR A 286 11.46 18.89 -23.17
N SER A 287 10.62 17.93 -23.51
CA SER A 287 9.22 17.87 -23.08
C SER A 287 9.00 16.98 -21.85
N LYS A 288 9.85 15.96 -21.66
CA LYS A 288 9.78 14.97 -20.58
C LYS A 288 10.63 15.40 -19.40
N VAL A 289 10.11 16.29 -18.57
CA VAL A 289 10.82 16.81 -17.39
C VAL A 289 10.04 16.52 -16.13
N ALA A 290 10.72 15.99 -15.11
CA ALA A 290 10.25 15.90 -13.73
C ALA A 290 11.26 16.60 -12.80
N VAL A 291 10.84 16.89 -11.57
CA VAL A 291 11.63 17.66 -10.62
C VAL A 291 11.72 16.94 -9.28
N ASP A 292 12.92 16.87 -8.73
CA ASP A 292 13.17 16.45 -7.34
C ASP A 292 13.55 17.68 -6.50
N PRO A 293 12.63 18.21 -5.68
CA PRO A 293 12.93 19.29 -4.73
C PRO A 293 13.90 18.92 -3.60
N SER A 294 14.43 17.70 -3.56
CA SER A 294 15.32 17.15 -2.52
C SER A 294 14.71 17.12 -1.12
N LEU A 295 14.58 15.93 -0.56
CA LEU A 295 14.15 15.75 0.82
C LEU A 295 15.35 15.85 1.77
N SER A 296 15.26 16.68 2.81
CA SER A 296 16.36 16.83 3.78
C SER A 296 16.30 15.74 4.86
N PRO A 297 17.44 15.31 5.42
CA PRO A 297 17.44 14.35 6.53
C PRO A 297 16.68 14.85 7.77
N PRO A 298 16.18 13.93 8.62
CA PRO A 298 15.62 14.30 9.91
C PRO A 298 16.61 15.15 10.73
N LEU A 299 16.10 16.15 11.45
CA LEU A 299 16.88 17.12 12.23
C LEU A 299 17.76 18.09 11.42
N LEU A 300 17.81 17.97 10.08
CA LEU A 300 18.56 18.86 9.18
C LEU A 300 17.65 19.62 8.19
N GLY A 301 16.34 19.68 8.45
CA GLY A 301 15.39 20.42 7.61
C GLY A 301 14.27 19.60 6.98
N LEU A 302 14.00 18.38 7.48
CA LEU A 302 12.96 17.50 6.91
C LEU A 302 11.60 18.21 6.75
N LEU A 303 11.13 18.93 7.78
CA LEU A 303 9.83 19.60 7.73
C LEU A 303 9.82 20.72 6.67
N GLU A 304 10.89 21.50 6.62
CA GLU A 304 11.11 22.58 5.67
C GLU A 304 11.16 22.04 4.23
N SER A 305 11.76 20.86 4.02
CA SER A 305 11.76 20.19 2.72
C SER A 305 10.36 19.73 2.31
N ILE A 306 9.50 19.29 3.24
CA ILE A 306 8.08 19.00 2.91
C ILE A 306 7.32 20.26 2.48
N GLU A 307 7.57 21.41 3.12
CA GLU A 307 7.00 22.69 2.70
C GLU A 307 7.46 23.09 1.29
N ARG A 308 8.77 22.92 1.01
CA ARG A 308 9.38 23.11 -0.30
C ARG A 308 8.72 22.25 -1.38
N PHE A 309 8.42 20.98 -1.09
CA PHE A 309 7.65 20.12 -2.00
C PHE A 309 6.26 20.69 -2.29
N ARG A 310 5.53 21.17 -1.28
CA ARG A 310 4.20 21.77 -1.48
C ARG A 310 4.26 23.05 -2.32
N ARG A 311 5.30 23.87 -2.12
CA ARG A 311 5.56 25.08 -2.93
C ARG A 311 5.88 24.70 -4.37
N ALA A 312 6.81 23.76 -4.59
CA ALA A 312 7.14 23.23 -5.90
C ALA A 312 5.90 22.68 -6.63
N SER A 313 5.05 21.92 -5.93
CA SER A 313 3.83 21.33 -6.50
C SER A 313 2.81 22.36 -6.99
N ARG A 314 2.81 23.57 -6.42
CA ARG A 314 1.97 24.70 -6.84
C ARG A 314 2.60 25.54 -7.95
N LEU A 315 3.91 25.76 -7.88
CA LEU A 315 4.64 26.57 -8.87
C LEU A 315 4.86 25.81 -10.19
N LEU A 316 5.09 24.51 -10.10
CA LEU A 316 5.49 23.67 -11.22
C LEU A 316 4.33 22.79 -11.70
N ASN A 317 4.12 22.81 -13.01
CA ASN A 317 3.21 21.89 -13.70
C ASN A 317 4.01 20.76 -14.38
N VAL A 318 4.77 20.02 -13.57
CA VAL A 318 5.51 18.80 -13.93
C VAL A 318 5.36 17.74 -12.82
N PRO A 319 5.59 16.44 -13.10
CA PRO A 319 5.70 15.42 -12.07
C PRO A 319 6.80 15.77 -11.06
N LEU A 320 6.53 15.53 -9.78
CA LEU A 320 7.55 15.63 -8.74
C LEU A 320 8.02 14.24 -8.30
N VAL A 321 9.32 14.15 -8.03
CA VAL A 321 10.03 13.00 -7.48
C VAL A 321 10.25 13.25 -5.99
N PHE A 322 9.84 12.30 -5.16
CA PHE A 322 10.05 12.31 -3.71
C PHE A 322 11.09 11.24 -3.36
N SER A 323 12.34 11.65 -3.15
CA SER A 323 13.38 10.73 -2.70
C SER A 323 13.28 10.46 -1.21
N ALA A 324 13.05 9.20 -0.86
CA ALA A 324 12.93 8.75 0.51
C ALA A 324 14.27 8.38 1.16
N ALA A 325 15.34 8.29 0.38
CA ALA A 325 16.64 7.77 0.84
C ALA A 325 17.16 8.51 2.09
N ASN A 326 17.17 9.84 2.05
CA ASN A 326 17.66 10.70 3.13
C ASN A 326 16.89 10.58 4.46
N VAL A 327 15.73 9.90 4.47
CA VAL A 327 14.95 9.67 5.68
C VAL A 327 14.89 8.19 6.02
N ALA A 328 14.58 7.35 5.03
CA ALA A 328 14.46 5.91 5.20
C ALA A 328 15.79 5.27 5.66
N GLU A 329 16.95 5.78 5.24
CA GLU A 329 18.26 5.30 5.71
C GLU A 329 18.62 5.83 7.11
N GLU A 330 18.27 7.07 7.43
CA GLU A 330 18.70 7.73 8.66
C GLU A 330 17.87 7.36 9.90
N VAL A 331 16.55 7.18 9.73
CA VAL A 331 15.64 6.90 10.85
C VAL A 331 15.91 5.51 11.43
N GLN A 332 16.22 5.43 12.74
CA GLN A 332 16.45 4.16 13.45
C GLN A 332 15.13 3.46 13.81
N ALA A 333 14.38 3.03 12.79
CA ALA A 333 13.15 2.25 12.90
C ALA A 333 13.01 1.28 11.71
N ASP A 334 12.01 0.40 11.75
CA ASP A 334 11.68 -0.47 10.63
C ASP A 334 11.31 0.35 9.39
N SER A 335 12.02 0.10 8.28
CA SER A 335 11.83 0.81 7.01
C SER A 335 10.40 0.67 6.46
N HIS A 336 9.69 -0.43 6.74
CA HIS A 336 8.30 -0.63 6.31
C HIS A 336 7.37 0.50 6.82
N GLY A 337 7.45 0.82 8.11
CA GLY A 337 6.64 1.87 8.73
C GLY A 337 7.06 3.26 8.28
N VAL A 338 8.36 3.47 8.07
CA VAL A 338 8.91 4.73 7.54
C VAL A 338 8.43 4.97 6.12
N HIS A 339 8.52 3.96 5.24
CA HIS A 339 8.00 4.03 3.87
C HIS A 339 6.49 4.26 3.84
N ALA A 340 5.72 3.61 4.71
CA ALA A 340 4.28 3.82 4.82
C ALA A 340 3.93 5.30 5.07
N LEU A 341 4.63 5.92 6.02
CA LEU A 341 4.41 7.33 6.36
C LEU A 341 4.90 8.27 5.25
N LEU A 342 6.10 8.04 4.73
CA LEU A 342 6.69 8.88 3.68
C LEU A 342 5.89 8.81 2.37
N ALA A 343 5.36 7.64 1.98
CA ALA A 343 4.53 7.52 0.79
C ALA A 343 3.21 8.33 0.92
N LEU A 344 2.59 8.34 2.10
CA LEU A 344 1.43 9.20 2.38
C LEU A 344 1.81 10.68 2.28
N MET A 345 2.93 11.09 2.87
CA MET A 345 3.42 12.46 2.79
C MET A 345 3.76 12.87 1.34
N ALA A 346 4.40 12.00 0.56
CA ALA A 346 4.72 12.22 -0.84
C ALA A 346 3.45 12.50 -1.66
N LEU A 347 2.41 11.68 -1.46
CA LEU A 347 1.10 11.91 -2.09
C LEU A 347 0.46 13.23 -1.70
N GLU A 348 0.46 13.58 -0.41
CA GLU A 348 -0.11 14.84 0.07
C GLU A 348 0.67 16.06 -0.43
N ALA A 349 2.00 15.91 -0.58
CA ALA A 349 2.86 16.92 -1.16
C ALA A 349 2.67 17.05 -2.68
N GLY A 350 2.02 16.07 -3.32
CA GLY A 350 1.70 16.04 -4.74
C GLY A 350 2.81 15.45 -5.61
N ALA A 351 3.66 14.60 -5.04
CA ALA A 351 4.66 13.84 -5.77
C ALA A 351 4.04 12.62 -6.47
N SER A 352 4.47 12.40 -7.71
CA SER A 352 3.98 11.32 -8.58
C SER A 352 4.95 10.14 -8.62
N ILE A 353 6.21 10.39 -8.25
CA ILE A 353 7.30 9.42 -8.26
C ILE A 353 7.88 9.35 -6.85
N TYR A 354 8.08 8.14 -6.35
CA TYR A 354 8.69 7.84 -5.07
C TYR A 354 10.01 7.11 -5.31
N TYR A 355 11.11 7.73 -4.93
CA TYR A 355 12.44 7.24 -5.20
C TYR A 355 13.03 6.58 -3.95
N VAL A 356 13.57 5.36 -4.10
CA VAL A 356 14.06 4.52 -3.01
C VAL A 356 15.43 3.93 -3.34
N VAL A 357 16.25 3.76 -2.32
CA VAL A 357 17.61 3.21 -2.40
C VAL A 357 17.71 2.05 -1.39
N GLU A 358 18.53 1.05 -1.70
CA GLU A 358 18.85 -0.07 -0.81
C GLU A 358 20.35 -0.07 -0.46
N ASP A 359 20.81 0.95 0.28
CA ASP A 359 22.24 1.16 0.57
C ASP A 359 22.71 0.43 1.84
N SER A 360 21.84 0.27 2.83
CA SER A 360 22.16 -0.39 4.10
C SER A 360 21.45 -1.73 4.27
N TYR A 361 21.93 -2.56 5.21
CA TYR A 361 21.22 -3.80 5.54
C TYR A 361 19.82 -3.53 6.11
N LYS A 362 19.64 -2.40 6.80
CA LYS A 362 18.33 -1.96 7.29
C LYS A 362 17.35 -1.72 6.14
N SER A 363 17.82 -1.26 4.97
CA SER A 363 17.02 -1.02 3.78
C SER A 363 17.06 -2.15 2.77
N TYR A 364 17.54 -3.33 3.17
CA TYR A 364 17.39 -4.56 2.39
C TYR A 364 15.92 -4.77 1.98
N ARG A 365 15.64 -4.86 0.68
CA ARG A 365 14.29 -4.99 0.11
C ARG A 365 13.39 -3.77 0.29
N SER A 366 13.95 -2.58 0.56
CA SER A 366 13.16 -1.34 0.60
C SER A 366 12.41 -1.06 -0.70
N THR A 367 12.82 -1.62 -1.85
CA THR A 367 12.04 -1.55 -3.09
C THR A 367 10.65 -2.16 -2.93
N ALA A 368 10.55 -3.37 -2.38
CA ALA A 368 9.28 -4.05 -2.14
C ALA A 368 8.43 -3.29 -1.10
N GLU A 369 9.08 -2.81 -0.04
CA GLU A 369 8.43 -2.04 1.01
C GLU A 369 7.85 -0.72 0.47
N ALA A 370 8.62 0.00 -0.35
CA ALA A 370 8.19 1.22 -1.02
C ALA A 370 7.07 0.97 -2.03
N ALA A 371 7.12 -0.15 -2.78
CA ALA A 371 6.05 -0.53 -3.70
C ALA A 371 4.73 -0.80 -2.95
N GLU A 372 4.77 -1.55 -1.86
CA GLU A 372 3.61 -1.78 -1.00
C GLU A 372 3.12 -0.49 -0.34
N ALA A 373 4.03 0.37 0.12
CA ALA A 373 3.69 1.67 0.70
C ALA A 373 3.05 2.61 -0.34
N ALA A 374 3.57 2.66 -1.57
CA ALA A 374 3.02 3.45 -2.66
C ALA A 374 1.65 2.93 -3.12
N ARG A 375 1.46 1.61 -3.16
CA ARG A 375 0.17 0.95 -3.40
C ARG A 375 -0.84 1.31 -2.32
N TYR A 376 -0.44 1.15 -1.05
CA TYR A 376 -1.23 1.53 0.12
C TYR A 376 -1.64 3.00 0.08
N ALA A 377 -0.68 3.89 -0.12
CA ALA A 377 -0.91 5.33 -0.14
C ALA A 377 -1.84 5.71 -1.31
N SER A 378 -1.62 5.15 -2.49
CA SER A 378 -2.47 5.38 -3.67
C SER A 378 -3.90 4.89 -3.44
N ALA A 379 -4.06 3.71 -2.82
CA ALA A 379 -5.36 3.19 -2.41
C ALA A 379 -6.02 4.12 -1.39
N ALA A 380 -5.29 4.54 -0.36
CA ALA A 380 -5.79 5.40 0.70
C ALA A 380 -6.28 6.74 0.17
N ARG A 381 -5.53 7.34 -0.77
CA ARG A 381 -5.91 8.59 -1.44
C ARG A 381 -7.14 8.38 -2.32
N THR A 382 -7.18 7.30 -3.09
CA THR A 382 -8.29 6.99 -3.99
C THR A 382 -9.58 6.70 -3.23
N LEU A 383 -9.47 6.03 -2.08
CA LEU A 383 -10.61 5.65 -1.24
C LEU A 383 -10.96 6.70 -0.18
N PHE A 384 -10.24 7.81 -0.13
CA PHE A 384 -10.35 8.82 0.93
C PHE A 384 -10.34 8.21 2.35
N SER A 385 -9.54 7.17 2.55
CA SER A 385 -9.46 6.41 3.80
C SER A 385 -8.06 5.84 4.03
N PRO A 386 -7.38 6.17 5.13
CA PRO A 386 -6.10 5.55 5.46
C PRO A 386 -6.26 4.11 5.99
N ARG A 387 -7.50 3.65 6.26
CA ARG A 387 -7.76 2.31 6.76
C ARG A 387 -7.92 1.34 5.59
N ILE A 388 -6.79 0.98 4.99
CA ILE A 388 -6.73 -0.05 3.96
C ILE A 388 -6.39 -1.37 4.64
N PRO A 389 -7.26 -2.40 4.56
CA PRO A 389 -6.96 -3.70 5.14
C PRO A 389 -5.83 -4.41 4.37
N LEU A 390 -5.21 -5.41 5.01
CA LEU A 390 -4.25 -6.33 4.38
C LEU A 390 -2.95 -5.70 3.85
N THR A 391 -2.43 -4.65 4.51
CA THR A 391 -1.07 -4.17 4.19
C THR A 391 -0.01 -5.08 4.80
N ARG A 392 1.07 -5.35 4.08
CA ARG A 392 2.20 -6.18 4.56
C ARG A 392 3.35 -5.35 5.16
N LEU A 393 3.02 -4.16 5.65
CA LEU A 393 3.99 -3.17 6.15
C LEU A 393 4.39 -3.39 7.63
N PHE A 394 4.14 -4.58 8.20
CA PHE A 394 4.38 -4.92 9.62
C PHE A 394 5.18 -6.22 9.77
N VAL A 395 6.52 -6.15 9.82
CA VAL A 395 7.40 -7.35 9.81
C VAL A 395 8.39 -7.44 10.97
N VAL A 396 9.17 -6.39 11.28
CA VAL A 396 10.39 -6.36 12.12
C VAL A 396 11.70 -6.58 11.35
N LYS A 397 12.61 -5.60 11.39
CA LYS A 397 13.96 -5.64 10.78
C LYS A 397 15.07 -5.40 11.82
N GLN A 398 16.31 -5.59 11.37
CA GLN A 398 17.51 -5.26 12.14
C GLN A 398 18.48 -4.42 11.30
N PRO A 399 19.30 -3.56 11.92
CA PRO A 399 20.16 -2.63 11.18
C PRO A 399 21.42 -3.27 10.60
N ARG A 400 21.91 -4.37 11.19
CA ARG A 400 23.18 -5.00 10.81
C ARG A 400 22.96 -6.34 10.14
N ARG A 401 23.80 -6.64 9.15
CA ARG A 401 23.82 -7.95 8.51
C ARG A 401 24.14 -9.04 9.55
N PRO A 402 23.40 -10.17 9.56
CA PRO A 402 23.74 -11.32 10.37
C PRO A 402 25.17 -11.80 10.06
N PRO A 403 25.89 -12.33 11.06
CA PRO A 403 27.19 -12.94 10.81
C PRO A 403 27.05 -14.09 9.82
N ASN A 404 28.08 -14.30 9.00
CA ASN A 404 28.13 -15.49 8.15
C ASN A 404 28.16 -16.75 9.04
N PRO A 405 27.47 -17.83 8.65
CA PRO A 405 27.53 -19.07 9.38
C PRO A 405 28.97 -19.60 9.42
N VAL A 406 29.37 -20.12 10.57
CA VAL A 406 30.64 -20.85 10.70
C VAL A 406 30.41 -22.25 10.17
N GLU A 407 31.26 -22.69 9.25
CA GLU A 407 31.18 -24.04 8.69
C GLU A 407 31.92 -25.04 9.60
N PRO A 408 31.20 -25.88 10.38
CA PRO A 408 31.87 -26.88 11.22
C PRO A 408 32.51 -27.98 10.35
N PRO A 409 33.60 -28.62 10.81
CA PRO A 409 34.16 -29.79 10.16
C PRO A 409 33.22 -30.99 10.30
N GLY A 410 33.20 -31.87 9.29
CA GLY A 410 32.41 -33.11 9.32
C GLY A 410 31.72 -33.43 7.98
N GLU A 411 30.98 -34.54 7.98
CA GLU A 411 30.11 -34.93 6.87
C GLU A 411 28.97 -33.93 6.70
N ARG A 412 28.64 -33.61 5.43
CA ARG A 412 27.48 -32.79 5.08
C ARG A 412 26.48 -33.64 4.32
N VAL A 413 25.34 -33.88 4.96
CA VAL A 413 24.20 -34.55 4.32
C VAL A 413 23.21 -33.47 3.88
N ASN A 414 22.91 -33.42 2.59
CA ASN A 414 21.81 -32.60 2.08
C ASN A 414 20.49 -33.34 2.36
N VAL A 415 19.54 -32.67 2.99
CA VAL A 415 18.26 -33.24 3.40
C VAL A 415 17.14 -32.47 2.70
N ASP A 416 16.45 -33.15 1.80
CA ASP A 416 15.22 -32.66 1.15
C ASP A 416 13.99 -32.89 2.04
N TYR A 417 12.80 -32.61 1.52
CA TYR A 417 11.54 -32.82 2.25
C TYR A 417 11.35 -34.29 2.66
N ILE A 418 11.12 -34.51 3.95
CA ILE A 418 10.78 -35.81 4.53
C ILE A 418 9.32 -35.74 5.02
N PRO A 419 8.40 -36.56 4.48
CA PRO A 419 7.00 -36.59 4.91
C PRO A 419 6.86 -36.94 6.40
N PRO A 420 5.96 -36.26 7.15
CA PRO A 420 5.77 -36.53 8.56
C PRO A 420 5.04 -37.87 8.80
N SER A 421 5.37 -38.56 9.90
CA SER A 421 4.61 -39.71 10.37
C SER A 421 3.48 -39.27 11.31
N MET A 422 2.27 -39.79 11.09
CA MET A 422 1.12 -39.49 11.95
C MET A 422 1.25 -40.19 13.30
N ASP A 423 1.22 -39.41 14.38
CA ASP A 423 1.23 -39.93 15.74
C ASP A 423 -0.17 -40.46 16.12
N ARG A 424 -0.23 -41.71 16.58
CA ARG A 424 -1.48 -42.36 16.98
C ARG A 424 -1.90 -42.05 18.43
N THR A 425 -1.05 -41.37 19.19
CA THR A 425 -1.28 -41.10 20.61
C THR A 425 -2.23 -39.93 20.87
N GLY A 426 -2.46 -39.06 19.87
CA GLY A 426 -3.33 -37.89 19.98
C GLY A 426 -2.88 -36.76 19.07
N TYR A 427 -3.51 -35.59 19.21
CA TYR A 427 -3.11 -34.36 18.50
C TYR A 427 -3.06 -33.17 19.45
N ALA A 428 -2.27 -32.16 19.07
CA ALA A 428 -2.13 -30.91 19.82
C ALA A 428 -2.82 -29.75 19.11
N HIS A 429 -3.43 -28.87 19.90
CA HIS A 429 -3.94 -27.58 19.46
C HIS A 429 -3.31 -26.48 20.31
N ILE A 430 -2.74 -25.48 19.65
CA ILE A 430 -2.07 -24.36 20.32
C ILE A 430 -2.89 -23.08 20.10
N GLN A 431 -3.01 -22.29 21.15
CA GLN A 431 -3.64 -20.97 21.11
C GLN A 431 -2.79 -19.96 21.87
N VAL A 432 -2.90 -18.70 21.48
CA VAL A 432 -2.20 -17.58 22.14
C VAL A 432 -3.24 -16.66 22.75
N ASP A 433 -3.19 -16.51 24.06
CA ASP A 433 -4.01 -15.55 24.79
C ASP A 433 -3.17 -14.29 25.04
N HIS A 434 -3.40 -13.27 24.21
CA HIS A 434 -2.68 -12.00 24.31
C HIS A 434 -3.09 -11.16 25.52
N GLU A 435 -4.33 -11.31 26.03
CA GLU A 435 -4.80 -10.55 27.19
C GLU A 435 -4.15 -11.05 28.48
N ARG A 436 -4.10 -12.37 28.66
CA ARG A 436 -3.44 -13.02 29.80
C ARG A 436 -1.92 -13.12 29.60
N GLY A 437 -1.47 -12.99 28.37
CA GLY A 437 -0.07 -13.12 27.98
C GLY A 437 0.45 -14.54 28.21
N VAL A 438 -0.30 -15.55 27.76
CA VAL A 438 0.04 -16.98 27.91
C VAL A 438 -0.20 -17.75 26.61
N ILE A 439 0.55 -18.84 26.43
CA ILE A 439 0.32 -19.84 25.39
C ILE A 439 -0.45 -20.98 26.03
N MET A 440 -1.51 -21.43 25.35
CA MET A 440 -2.34 -22.57 25.74
C MET A 440 -2.05 -23.74 24.80
N LEU A 441 -1.49 -24.82 25.33
CA LEU A 441 -1.24 -26.07 24.62
C LEU A 441 -2.28 -27.10 25.08
N THR A 442 -3.25 -27.42 24.23
CA THR A 442 -4.24 -28.45 24.52
C THR A 442 -3.87 -29.73 23.79
N PHE A 443 -3.70 -30.82 24.52
CA PHE A 443 -3.47 -32.15 23.93
C PHE A 443 -4.73 -33.01 24.05
N TYR A 444 -5.10 -33.64 22.94
CA TYR A 444 -6.23 -34.53 22.81
C TYR A 444 -5.72 -35.97 22.67
N PRO A 445 -5.57 -36.72 23.78
CA PRO A 445 -5.08 -38.09 23.72
C PRO A 445 -6.09 -39.02 23.05
N ALA A 446 -5.60 -40.04 22.35
CA ALA A 446 -6.45 -41.07 21.76
C ALA A 446 -7.20 -41.86 22.86
N GLY A 447 -8.51 -41.62 22.98
CA GLY A 447 -9.36 -42.30 23.97
C GLY A 447 -9.29 -41.73 25.39
N GLY A 448 -8.91 -40.46 25.57
CA GLY A 448 -8.90 -39.80 26.87
C GLY A 448 -9.40 -38.36 26.83
N GLU A 449 -9.49 -37.73 28.01
CA GLU A 449 -9.92 -36.35 28.14
C GLU A 449 -8.82 -35.36 27.71
N PRO A 450 -9.18 -34.24 27.04
CA PRO A 450 -8.23 -33.19 26.69
C PRO A 450 -7.56 -32.59 27.92
N VAL A 451 -6.28 -32.25 27.79
CA VAL A 451 -5.52 -31.56 28.85
C VAL A 451 -4.89 -30.30 28.28
N THR A 452 -5.20 -29.14 28.88
CA THR A 452 -4.59 -27.86 28.53
C THR A 452 -3.47 -27.51 29.50
N PHE A 453 -2.29 -27.26 28.96
CA PHE A 453 -1.15 -26.70 29.66
C PHE A 453 -1.05 -25.22 29.30
N GLU A 454 -0.99 -24.34 30.30
CA GLU A 454 -0.89 -22.89 30.10
C GLU A 454 0.43 -22.36 30.64
N GLY A 455 1.08 -21.46 29.91
CA GLY A 455 2.35 -20.91 30.35
C GLY A 455 2.98 -19.95 29.34
N ARG A 456 4.04 -19.28 29.77
CA ARG A 456 4.77 -18.30 28.95
C ARG A 456 6.01 -18.87 28.26
N LYS A 457 6.46 -20.05 28.68
CA LYS A 457 7.70 -20.67 28.19
C LYS A 457 7.38 -21.91 27.36
N PRO A 458 7.51 -21.85 26.02
CA PRO A 458 7.32 -22.99 25.11
C PRO A 458 7.98 -24.29 25.58
N THR A 459 9.25 -24.19 25.97
CA THR A 459 10.04 -25.36 26.40
C THR A 459 9.48 -26.02 27.66
N SER A 460 8.85 -25.26 28.55
CA SER A 460 8.22 -25.81 29.76
C SER A 460 6.88 -26.50 29.43
N LEU A 461 6.11 -25.94 28.49
CA LEU A 461 4.88 -26.57 28.00
C LEU A 461 5.17 -27.89 27.31
N LEU A 462 6.18 -27.93 26.42
CA LEU A 462 6.58 -29.16 25.74
C LEU A 462 7.05 -30.23 26.74
N ARG A 463 7.88 -29.87 27.73
CA ARG A 463 8.33 -30.80 28.78
C ARG A 463 7.17 -31.33 29.61
N ALA A 464 6.19 -30.48 29.96
CA ALA A 464 5.02 -30.89 30.71
C ALA A 464 4.15 -31.88 29.91
N LEU A 465 3.99 -31.63 28.61
CA LEU A 465 3.30 -32.55 27.70
C LEU A 465 4.00 -33.91 27.64
N THR A 466 5.30 -33.94 27.30
CA THR A 466 6.04 -35.20 27.10
C THR A 466 6.29 -35.97 28.40
N SER A 467 6.23 -35.30 29.56
CA SER A 467 6.26 -35.97 30.86
C SER A 467 4.93 -36.66 31.21
N ARG A 468 3.81 -36.23 30.60
CA ARG A 468 2.46 -36.73 30.90
C ARG A 468 1.94 -37.71 29.85
N PHE A 469 2.32 -37.53 28.59
CA PHE A 469 1.83 -38.32 27.46
C PHE A 469 2.99 -38.90 26.65
N PRO A 470 2.86 -40.14 26.12
CA PRO A 470 3.91 -40.81 25.36
C PRO A 470 3.97 -40.31 23.89
N VAL A 471 4.09 -39.00 23.70
CA VAL A 471 4.16 -38.38 22.37
C VAL A 471 5.45 -38.80 21.65
N SER A 472 5.34 -39.14 20.37
CA SER A 472 6.50 -39.50 19.54
C SER A 472 7.49 -38.33 19.40
N SER A 473 8.75 -38.62 19.07
CA SER A 473 9.77 -37.58 18.88
C SER A 473 9.47 -36.65 17.71
N GLU A 474 8.90 -37.15 16.61
CA GLU A 474 8.49 -36.33 15.46
C GLU A 474 7.38 -35.35 15.86
N HIS A 475 6.35 -35.84 16.55
CA HIS A 475 5.23 -35.02 16.97
C HIS A 475 5.65 -34.01 18.05
N ALA A 476 6.52 -34.39 19.00
CA ALA A 476 7.11 -33.47 19.95
C ALA A 476 7.95 -32.37 19.26
N GLY A 477 8.67 -32.72 18.18
CA GLY A 477 9.40 -31.77 17.34
C GLY A 477 8.48 -30.76 16.65
N TYR A 478 7.39 -31.24 16.04
CA TYR A 478 6.36 -30.39 15.43
C TYR A 478 5.69 -29.46 16.46
N ILE A 479 5.27 -29.99 17.62
CA ILE A 479 4.69 -29.17 18.69
C ILE A 479 5.70 -28.13 19.16
N GLY A 480 6.99 -28.48 19.28
CA GLY A 480 8.05 -27.53 19.61
C GLY A 480 8.18 -26.39 18.60
N TYR A 481 8.13 -26.71 17.29
CA TYR A 481 8.13 -25.73 16.21
C TYR A 481 6.93 -24.77 16.30
N GLU A 482 5.73 -25.30 16.49
CA GLU A 482 4.51 -24.49 16.61
C GLU A 482 4.49 -23.65 17.91
N LEU A 483 5.00 -24.17 19.03
CA LEU A 483 5.14 -23.40 20.26
C LEU A 483 6.15 -22.24 20.12
N ALA A 484 7.23 -22.43 19.34
CA ALA A 484 8.16 -21.34 19.04
C ALA A 484 7.50 -20.24 18.19
N LYS A 485 6.67 -20.61 17.21
CA LYS A 485 5.83 -19.65 16.47
C LYS A 485 4.86 -18.91 17.40
N ALA A 486 4.19 -19.63 18.30
CA ALA A 486 3.28 -19.04 19.28
C ALA A 486 3.99 -18.04 20.21
N GLU A 487 5.24 -18.32 20.60
CA GLU A 487 6.07 -17.38 21.39
C GLU A 487 6.38 -16.10 20.63
N ILE A 488 6.77 -16.21 19.35
CA ILE A 488 6.99 -15.03 18.49
C ILE A 488 5.70 -14.24 18.30
N ALA A 489 4.58 -14.93 18.05
CA ALA A 489 3.27 -14.30 17.88
C ALA A 489 2.87 -13.53 19.14
N LEU A 490 3.02 -14.15 20.31
CA LEU A 490 2.75 -13.51 21.60
C LEU A 490 3.65 -12.28 21.83
N ALA A 491 4.95 -12.41 21.57
CA ALA A 491 5.92 -11.32 21.75
C ALA A 491 5.64 -10.11 20.84
N LEU A 492 5.17 -10.37 19.61
CA LEU A 492 4.89 -9.34 18.60
C LEU A 492 3.44 -8.86 18.58
N GLY A 493 2.55 -9.44 19.40
CA GLY A 493 1.11 -9.16 19.36
C GLY A 493 0.44 -9.57 18.04
N LYS A 494 1.01 -10.57 17.35
CA LYS A 494 0.51 -11.07 16.06
C LYS A 494 -0.46 -12.23 16.27
N THR A 495 -1.44 -12.36 15.38
CA THR A 495 -2.31 -13.54 15.33
C THR A 495 -1.48 -14.79 15.08
N TYR A 496 -1.60 -15.77 15.96
CA TYR A 496 -1.10 -17.12 15.72
C TYR A 496 -2.18 -17.95 15.04
N VAL A 497 -1.82 -18.55 13.90
CA VAL A 497 -2.60 -19.59 13.24
C VAL A 497 -1.66 -20.78 13.06
N GLN A 498 -2.06 -21.94 13.58
CA GLN A 498 -1.28 -23.17 13.46
C GLN A 498 -1.04 -23.50 11.99
N ASP A 499 0.15 -24.02 11.67
CA ASP A 499 0.61 -24.31 10.31
C ASP A 499 0.77 -23.10 9.37
N SER A 500 0.39 -21.88 9.80
CA SER A 500 0.60 -20.65 9.04
C SER A 500 1.83 -19.87 9.50
N PRO A 501 2.58 -19.21 8.61
CA PRO A 501 3.70 -18.34 9.00
C PRO A 501 3.23 -17.17 9.89
N VAL A 502 4.02 -16.82 10.91
CA VAL A 502 3.75 -15.65 11.78
C VAL A 502 4.23 -14.35 11.12
N LEU A 503 5.35 -14.40 10.41
CA LEU A 503 5.97 -13.27 9.73
C LEU A 503 5.89 -13.47 8.21
N VAL A 504 5.19 -12.56 7.54
CA VAL A 504 4.89 -12.65 6.11
C VAL A 504 5.38 -11.35 5.43
N PRO A 505 6.69 -11.26 5.06
CA PRO A 505 7.29 -10.04 4.51
C PRO A 505 6.75 -9.72 3.12
N VAL A 506 6.80 -8.46 2.67
CA VAL A 506 6.21 -8.04 1.38
C VAL A 506 6.70 -8.85 0.19
N TRP A 507 7.98 -9.25 0.18
CA TRP A 507 8.63 -10.04 -0.87
C TRP A 507 8.50 -11.56 -0.70
N GLY A 508 7.78 -12.03 0.32
CA GLY A 508 7.43 -13.45 0.46
C GLY A 508 6.21 -13.80 -0.40
N GLY A 509 6.18 -14.98 -1.00
CA GLY A 509 4.97 -15.51 -1.63
C GLY A 509 3.81 -15.51 -0.62
N LEU A 510 2.59 -15.30 -1.10
CA LEU A 510 1.44 -15.85 -0.42
C LEU A 510 1.48 -17.33 -0.78
N ASP A 511 1.67 -18.21 0.20
CA ASP A 511 1.46 -19.64 -0.07
C ASP A 511 0.03 -19.75 -0.60
N GLU A 512 -0.15 -20.32 -1.81
CA GLU A 512 -1.45 -20.44 -2.48
C GLU A 512 -2.47 -21.27 -1.66
N GLU A 513 -2.08 -21.78 -0.50
CA GLU A 513 -2.88 -22.57 0.43
C GLU A 513 -3.07 -21.94 1.83
N GLY A 514 -2.65 -20.69 2.06
CA GLY A 514 -2.81 -20.02 3.37
C GLY A 514 -4.10 -19.20 3.48
N CYS A 515 -5.14 -19.80 4.09
CA CYS A 515 -6.46 -19.26 4.46
C CYS A 515 -6.69 -17.74 4.43
#